data_AF-F2NUM6-F1
#
_entry.id   AF-F2NUM6-F1
#
_cell.length_a   1.000
_cell.length_b   1.000
_cell.length_c   1.000
_cell.angle_alpha   90.00
_cell.angle_beta   90.00
_cell.angle_gamma   90.00
#
_symmetry.space_group_name_H-M   'P 1'
#
loop_
_entity.id
_entity.type
_entity.pdbx_description
1 polymer ?
#
loop_
_entity_poly.entity_id
_entity_poly.type
_entity_poly.pdbx_seq_one_letter_code
_entity_poly.pdbx_strand_id
1 'polypeptide(L)'
;MITQGKSSVAVGVRINKEQLNGFVKVGDYMPTQENNEKIVFENYPNGNHITGNTFGITDYILVYYKNTNELKYEMYGGSMKVKNFSDTVTNFELRDVYSVSADNFQQTLIYLGKSGQTIKLAYREFNGDFIKPAFSTEVSYDLSETKKIGYMNCEMEILEATNSYIKYKVIKNFND
;
A
#
# COMPACT_ATOMS: atom_id res chain seq x y z
N MET A 1 1.15 12.17 20.89
CA MET A 1 0.91 12.32 19.44
C MET A 1 1.27 10.99 18.82
N ILE A 2 0.32 10.28 18.22
CA ILE A 2 0.59 9.01 17.56
C ILE A 2 0.13 9.17 16.11
N THR A 3 1.11 9.17 15.21
CA THR A 3 0.95 9.53 13.80
C THR A 3 0.36 8.35 13.05
N GLN A 4 -0.89 8.46 12.61
CA GLN A 4 -1.46 7.54 11.63
C GLN A 4 -0.92 7.91 10.24
N GLY A 5 -0.47 6.92 9.47
CA GLY A 5 0.05 7.12 8.11
C GLY A 5 1.34 7.91 8.06
N LYS A 6 2.46 7.32 8.52
CA LYS A 6 3.76 7.78 8.01
C LYS A 6 3.79 7.42 6.53
N SER A 7 3.60 8.41 5.67
CA SER A 7 4.13 8.30 4.32
C SER A 7 5.64 8.14 4.46
N SER A 8 6.14 6.92 4.31
CA SER A 8 7.58 6.70 4.21
C SER A 8 8.01 7.20 2.84
N VAL A 9 8.82 8.25 2.84
CA VAL A 9 9.59 8.62 1.66
C VAL A 9 10.45 7.40 1.32
N ALA A 10 10.23 6.83 0.14
CA ALA A 10 11.03 5.75 -0.40
C ALA A 10 11.73 6.23 -1.66
N VAL A 11 12.70 5.44 -2.13
CA VAL A 11 13.45 5.77 -3.34
C VAL A 11 12.84 5.02 -4.52
N GLY A 12 12.17 5.78 -5.39
CA GLY A 12 11.67 5.35 -6.69
C GLY A 12 12.70 5.60 -7.79
N VAL A 13 12.38 5.12 -8.99
CA VAL A 13 13.19 5.35 -10.19
C VAL A 13 12.34 5.97 -11.28
N ARG A 14 12.84 7.05 -11.89
CA ARG A 14 12.27 7.62 -13.12
C ARG A 14 13.11 7.19 -14.31
N ILE A 15 12.46 6.59 -15.31
CA ILE A 15 13.04 6.33 -16.62
C ILE A 15 12.70 7.47 -17.56
N ASN A 16 13.72 8.16 -18.08
CA ASN A 16 13.54 9.34 -18.92
C ASN A 16 13.38 9.02 -20.42
N LYS A 17 13.76 7.80 -20.83
CA LYS A 17 13.65 7.34 -22.22
C LYS A 17 13.37 5.84 -22.27
N GLU A 18 12.50 5.45 -23.20
CA GLU A 18 12.23 4.04 -23.50
C GLU A 18 13.51 3.30 -23.90
N GLN A 19 13.70 2.11 -23.34
CA GLN A 19 14.92 1.31 -23.44
C GLN A 19 14.62 -0.17 -23.64
N LEU A 20 15.66 -0.92 -24.00
CA LEU A 20 15.60 -2.38 -24.19
C LEU A 20 14.47 -2.78 -25.16
N ASN A 21 14.44 -2.17 -26.35
CA ASN A 21 13.44 -2.43 -27.39
C ASN A 21 11.97 -2.30 -26.90
N GLY A 22 11.73 -1.39 -25.96
CA GLY A 22 10.41 -1.11 -25.41
C GLY A 22 10.01 -1.94 -24.21
N PHE A 23 10.89 -2.79 -23.70
CA PHE A 23 10.64 -3.53 -22.47
C PHE A 23 10.66 -2.65 -21.22
N VAL A 24 11.44 -1.57 -21.24
CA VAL A 24 11.47 -0.56 -20.17
C VAL A 24 10.91 0.75 -20.71
N LYS A 25 9.72 1.15 -20.24
CA LYS A 25 9.00 2.34 -20.70
C LYS A 25 9.42 3.59 -19.93
N VAL A 26 9.13 4.75 -20.50
CA VAL A 26 9.29 6.04 -19.83
C VAL A 26 8.31 6.13 -18.66
N GLY A 27 8.77 6.66 -17.53
CA GLY A 27 7.91 7.01 -16.41
C GLY A 27 8.51 6.67 -15.05
N ASP A 28 7.70 6.84 -14.02
CA ASP A 28 8.11 6.59 -12.64
C ASP A 28 7.76 5.15 -12.23
N TYR A 29 8.70 4.48 -11.57
CA TYR A 29 8.62 3.12 -11.07
C TYR A 29 8.73 3.16 -9.54
N MET A 30 7.71 2.62 -8.88
CA MET A 30 7.60 2.61 -7.42
C MET A 30 8.30 1.38 -6.83
N PRO A 31 9.02 1.52 -5.70
CA PRO A 31 9.70 0.39 -5.09
C PRO A 31 8.67 -0.57 -4.48
N THR A 32 8.82 -1.86 -4.77
CA THR A 32 7.98 -2.94 -4.20
C THR A 32 8.69 -3.63 -3.05
N GLN A 33 10.02 -3.74 -3.10
CA GLN A 33 10.83 -4.30 -2.04
C GLN A 33 12.15 -3.52 -1.90
N GLU A 34 12.61 -3.32 -0.67
CA GLU A 34 13.87 -2.65 -0.40
C GLU A 34 14.61 -3.35 0.73
N ASN A 35 15.91 -3.56 0.55
CA ASN A 35 16.82 -3.96 1.63
C ASN A 35 18.10 -3.11 1.58
N ASN A 36 19.09 -3.44 2.42
CA ASN A 36 20.33 -2.67 2.48
C ASN A 36 21.18 -2.73 1.19
N GLU A 37 20.94 -3.71 0.32
CA GLU A 37 21.74 -3.96 -0.88
C GLU A 37 21.07 -3.44 -2.15
N LYS A 38 19.74 -3.55 -2.25
CA LYS A 38 18.99 -3.31 -3.47
C LYS A 38 17.57 -2.78 -3.24
N ILE A 39 17.01 -2.21 -4.30
CA ILE A 39 15.61 -1.83 -4.42
C ILE A 39 15.03 -2.56 -5.63
N VAL A 40 13.85 -3.14 -5.47
CA VAL A 40 13.13 -3.90 -6.50
C VAL A 40 11.90 -3.12 -6.94
N PHE A 41 11.65 -3.11 -8.24
CA PHE A 41 10.46 -2.52 -8.87
C PHE A 41 9.80 -3.58 -9.74
N GLU A 42 8.71 -4.17 -9.24
CA GLU A 42 7.92 -5.18 -9.97
C GLU A 42 6.89 -4.55 -10.91
N ASN A 43 6.30 -5.38 -11.77
CA ASN A 43 5.31 -4.96 -12.77
C ASN A 43 3.97 -4.60 -12.11
N TYR A 44 3.57 -3.34 -12.18
CA TYR A 44 2.27 -2.90 -11.67
C TYR A 44 1.15 -3.14 -12.71
N PRO A 45 -0.01 -3.69 -12.32
CA PRO A 45 -1.13 -3.91 -13.23
C PRO A 45 -1.71 -2.64 -13.89
N ASN A 46 -1.48 -1.45 -13.31
CA ASN A 46 -2.10 -0.17 -13.71
C ASN A 46 -1.11 1.01 -13.79
N GLY A 47 0.20 0.75 -13.93
CA GLY A 47 1.26 1.76 -14.05
C GLY A 47 2.30 1.35 -15.11
N ASN A 48 3.30 2.19 -15.42
CA ASN A 48 4.27 1.98 -16.51
C ASN A 48 4.77 0.52 -16.57
N HIS A 49 4.40 -0.18 -17.65
CA HIS A 49 4.59 -1.61 -17.73
C HIS A 49 6.03 -1.94 -18.09
N ILE A 50 6.58 -2.89 -17.35
CA ILE A 50 7.73 -3.64 -17.81
C ILE A 50 7.20 -4.69 -18.80
N THR A 51 7.50 -4.55 -20.08
CA THR A 51 6.92 -5.45 -21.08
C THR A 51 7.81 -6.68 -21.23
N GLY A 52 7.24 -7.88 -21.27
CA GLY A 52 7.94 -9.12 -21.54
C GLY A 52 6.92 -10.19 -21.90
N ASN A 53 7.05 -10.81 -23.07
CA ASN A 53 5.95 -11.53 -23.68
C ASN A 53 5.91 -13.02 -23.28
N THR A 54 4.68 -13.47 -23.00
CA THR A 54 4.06 -14.81 -23.18
C THR A 54 4.47 -15.97 -22.28
N PHE A 55 3.45 -16.58 -21.64
CA PHE A 55 3.44 -17.79 -20.79
C PHE A 55 3.78 -17.59 -19.31
N GLY A 56 2.87 -16.95 -18.56
CA GLY A 56 2.40 -17.32 -17.20
C GLY A 56 3.35 -17.73 -16.06
N ILE A 57 4.66 -17.64 -16.23
CA ILE A 57 5.69 -18.11 -15.26
C ILE A 57 6.95 -17.22 -15.28
N THR A 58 6.95 -16.09 -16.00
CA THR A 58 8.09 -15.16 -16.01
C THR A 58 7.71 -13.77 -15.52
N ASP A 59 8.34 -13.34 -14.43
CA ASP A 59 8.22 -12.00 -13.87
C ASP A 59 9.47 -11.19 -14.26
N TYR A 60 9.24 -10.08 -14.95
CA TYR A 60 10.28 -9.13 -15.27
C TYR A 60 10.26 -8.00 -14.26
N ILE A 61 11.44 -7.67 -13.70
CA ILE A 61 11.58 -6.67 -12.65
C ILE A 61 12.75 -5.73 -12.96
N LEU A 62 12.69 -4.51 -12.43
CA LEU A 62 13.87 -3.66 -12.32
C LEU A 62 14.50 -3.85 -10.94
N VAL A 63 15.83 -3.89 -10.89
CA VAL A 63 16.59 -3.97 -9.64
C VAL A 63 17.65 -2.88 -9.63
N TYR A 64 17.54 -1.97 -8.68
CA TYR A 64 18.57 -0.97 -8.41
C TYR A 64 19.52 -1.51 -7.33
N TYR A 65 20.79 -1.64 -7.68
CA TYR A 65 21.86 -2.09 -6.80
C TYR A 65 22.55 -0.88 -6.15
N LYS A 66 22.40 -0.74 -4.83
CA LYS A 66 22.87 0.44 -4.08
C LYS A 66 24.39 0.55 -4.05
N ASN A 67 25.08 -0.58 -3.99
CA ASN A 67 26.55 -0.64 -3.92
C ASN A 67 27.23 -0.23 -5.23
N THR A 68 26.62 -0.55 -6.37
CA THR A 68 27.17 -0.24 -7.70
C THR A 68 26.50 0.96 -8.36
N ASN A 69 25.40 1.46 -7.81
CA ASN A 69 24.55 2.48 -8.43
C ASN A 69 24.09 2.08 -9.84
N GLU A 70 23.73 0.80 -10.00
CA GLU A 70 23.30 0.23 -11.29
C GLU A 70 21.81 -0.15 -11.23
N LEU A 71 21.07 0.19 -12.28
CA LEU A 71 19.73 -0.30 -12.50
C LEU A 71 19.76 -1.43 -13.54
N LYS A 72 19.22 -2.59 -13.21
CA LYS A 72 19.20 -3.77 -14.09
C LYS A 72 17.78 -4.22 -14.36
N TYR A 73 17.55 -4.62 -15.61
CA TYR A 73 16.35 -5.30 -16.06
C TYR A 73 16.55 -6.80 -15.94
N GLU A 74 15.85 -7.45 -15.01
CA GLU A 74 16.07 -8.85 -14.66
C GLU A 74 14.82 -9.71 -14.90
N MET A 75 15.03 -10.92 -15.42
CA MET A 75 13.96 -11.91 -15.60
C MET A 75 14.02 -12.99 -14.53
N TYR A 76 12.87 -13.28 -13.93
CA TYR A 76 12.65 -14.38 -13.00
C TYR A 76 11.74 -15.42 -13.65
N GLY A 77 12.12 -16.70 -13.59
CA GLY A 77 11.28 -17.83 -13.95
C GLY A 77 10.72 -18.44 -12.66
N GLY A 78 9.48 -18.13 -12.31
CA GLY A 78 8.95 -18.38 -10.97
C GLY A 78 9.84 -17.74 -9.89
N SER A 79 10.27 -18.51 -8.90
CA SER A 79 11.11 -18.00 -7.80
C SER A 79 12.62 -17.90 -8.13
N MET A 80 13.04 -18.20 -9.37
CA MET A 80 14.45 -18.28 -9.73
C MET A 80 14.84 -17.20 -10.74
N LYS A 81 15.89 -16.42 -10.41
CA LYS A 81 16.52 -15.51 -11.36
C LYS A 81 17.07 -16.31 -12.54
N VAL A 82 16.71 -15.92 -13.76
CA VAL A 82 17.27 -16.53 -14.96
C VAL A 82 18.68 -15.95 -15.15
N LYS A 83 19.69 -16.80 -14.93
CA LYS A 83 21.12 -16.43 -14.78
C LYS A 83 21.71 -15.64 -15.95
N ASN A 84 21.05 -15.62 -17.11
CA ASN A 84 21.56 -15.04 -18.36
C ASN A 84 20.71 -13.90 -18.93
N PHE A 85 19.68 -13.43 -18.22
CA PHE A 85 18.84 -12.33 -18.70
C PHE A 85 18.85 -11.18 -17.69
N SER A 86 19.88 -10.35 -17.84
CA SER A 86 20.09 -9.12 -17.09
C SER A 86 20.71 -8.08 -18.02
N ASP A 87 19.97 -7.03 -18.33
CA ASP A 87 20.48 -5.90 -19.11
C ASP A 87 20.54 -4.64 -18.26
N THR A 88 21.58 -3.84 -18.45
CA THR A 88 21.73 -2.56 -17.75
C THR A 88 20.75 -1.53 -18.33
N VAL A 89 20.01 -0.88 -17.45
CA VAL A 89 19.16 0.27 -17.79
C VAL A 89 19.96 1.54 -17.53
N THR A 90 20.00 2.41 -18.53
CA THR A 90 20.70 3.70 -18.50
C THR A 90 19.69 4.85 -18.38
N ASN A 91 20.13 6.11 -18.29
CA ASN A 91 19.26 7.29 -18.34
C ASN A 91 18.05 7.22 -17.38
N PHE A 92 18.34 6.90 -16.12
CA PHE A 92 17.38 6.88 -15.04
C PHE A 92 17.77 7.91 -13.96
N GLU A 93 16.79 8.33 -13.18
CA GLU A 93 16.97 9.18 -12.01
C GLU A 93 16.38 8.49 -10.78
N LEU A 94 17.10 8.51 -9.67
CA LEU A 94 16.48 8.22 -8.37
C LEU A 94 15.58 9.40 -7.99
N ARG A 95 14.39 9.10 -7.46
CA ARG A 95 13.49 10.11 -6.92
C ARG A 95 12.91 9.68 -5.60
N ASP A 96 12.74 10.65 -4.72
CA ASP A 96 11.87 10.47 -3.57
C ASP A 96 10.45 10.26 -4.07
N VAL A 97 9.91 9.10 -3.77
CA VAL A 97 8.51 8.77 -4.02
C VAL A 97 7.84 8.55 -2.69
N TYR A 98 6.58 8.96 -2.62
CA TYR A 98 5.73 8.57 -1.52
C TYR A 98 5.35 7.11 -1.76
N SER A 99 6.13 6.19 -1.21
CA SER A 99 5.77 4.78 -1.26
C SER A 99 4.52 4.60 -0.42
N VAL A 100 3.47 4.10 -1.07
CA VAL A 100 2.41 3.38 -0.39
C VAL A 100 3.03 2.03 -0.03
N SER A 101 3.82 2.01 1.05
CA SER A 101 4.55 0.82 1.45
C SER A 101 3.58 -0.34 1.68
N ALA A 102 4.08 -1.58 1.57
CA ALA A 102 3.36 -2.79 1.94
C ALA A 102 2.84 -2.79 3.40
N ASP A 103 3.26 -1.82 4.22
CA ASP A 103 2.79 -1.54 5.57
C ASP A 103 1.54 -0.65 5.63
N ASN A 104 0.94 -0.28 4.50
CA ASN A 104 -0.24 0.59 4.49
C ASN A 104 -1.55 -0.19 4.76
N PHE A 105 -1.53 -1.06 5.77
CA PHE A 105 -2.75 -1.61 6.36
C PHE A 105 -3.46 -0.49 7.10
N GLN A 106 -4.54 0.01 6.51
CA GLN A 106 -5.36 1.02 7.14
C GLN A 106 -6.67 0.40 7.63
N GLN A 107 -6.95 0.60 8.91
CA GLN A 107 -8.21 0.23 9.55
C GLN A 107 -9.03 1.51 9.80
N THR A 108 -10.29 1.49 9.37
CA THR A 108 -11.19 2.64 9.49
C THR A 108 -12.53 2.22 10.08
N LEU A 109 -13.05 3.01 11.03
CA LEU A 109 -14.45 2.98 11.43
C LEU A 109 -15.15 4.20 10.85
N ILE A 110 -16.25 3.96 10.14
CA ILE A 110 -17.08 4.98 9.51
C ILE A 110 -18.38 5.06 10.31
N TYR A 111 -18.70 6.25 10.79
CA TYR A 111 -19.95 6.49 11.50
C TYR A 111 -21.12 6.53 10.51
N LEU A 112 -22.10 5.65 10.68
CA LEU A 112 -23.29 5.57 9.82
C LEU A 112 -24.52 6.27 10.43
N GLY A 113 -24.39 6.81 11.64
CA GLY A 113 -25.45 7.53 12.35
C GLY A 113 -25.98 6.81 13.60
N LYS A 114 -26.85 7.52 14.33
CA LYS A 114 -27.60 7.02 15.49
C LYS A 114 -29.09 6.87 15.14
N SER A 115 -29.70 5.80 15.62
CA SER A 115 -31.15 5.59 15.63
C SER A 115 -31.59 5.12 17.02
N GLY A 116 -32.49 5.88 17.66
CA GLY A 116 -32.82 5.62 19.06
C GLY A 116 -31.56 5.73 19.91
N GLN A 117 -31.25 4.70 20.71
CA GLN A 117 -30.03 4.63 21.53
C GLN A 117 -28.89 3.87 20.85
N THR A 118 -29.12 3.34 19.65
CA THR A 118 -28.15 2.53 18.92
C THR A 118 -27.35 3.39 17.94
N ILE A 119 -26.03 3.23 17.93
CA ILE A 119 -25.16 3.76 16.88
C ILE A 119 -24.72 2.65 15.94
N LYS A 120 -24.51 3.00 14.67
CA LYS A 120 -23.99 2.11 13.64
C LYS A 120 -22.63 2.57 13.16
N LEU A 121 -21.70 1.62 13.04
CA LEU A 121 -20.38 1.83 12.45
C LEU A 121 -20.17 0.82 11.32
N ALA A 122 -19.54 1.26 10.23
CA ALA A 122 -18.95 0.36 9.25
C ALA A 122 -17.44 0.28 9.47
N TYR A 123 -16.91 -0.92 9.53
CA TYR A 123 -15.48 -1.16 9.56
C TYR A 123 -14.95 -1.44 8.16
N ARG A 124 -13.79 -0.89 7.81
CA ARG A 124 -13.11 -1.14 6.54
C ARG A 124 -11.61 -1.30 6.73
N GLU A 125 -11.05 -2.29 6.04
CA GLU A 125 -9.62 -2.51 5.89
C GLU A 125 -9.17 -2.15 4.47
N PHE A 126 -8.01 -1.51 4.37
CA PHE A 126 -7.32 -1.23 3.12
C PHE A 126 -5.89 -1.75 3.20
N ASN A 127 -5.43 -2.47 2.17
CA ASN A 127 -4.11 -3.09 2.10
C ASN A 127 -3.51 -2.83 0.71
N GLY A 128 -2.99 -1.62 0.49
CA GLY A 128 -2.35 -1.24 -0.78
C GLY A 128 -3.21 -1.51 -2.03
N ASP A 129 -2.60 -1.50 -3.21
CA ASP A 129 -3.23 -1.51 -4.56
C ASP A 129 -4.12 -2.71 -4.92
N PHE A 130 -4.50 -3.57 -3.97
CA PHE A 130 -5.46 -4.63 -4.23
C PHE A 130 -6.89 -4.13 -4.08
N ILE A 131 -7.58 -4.04 -5.21
CA ILE A 131 -9.05 -4.03 -5.34
C ILE A 131 -9.58 -5.40 -4.89
N LYS A 132 -9.32 -5.81 -3.65
CA LYS A 132 -10.27 -6.68 -2.96
C LYS A 132 -11.46 -5.79 -2.60
N PRO A 133 -12.71 -6.24 -2.79
CA PRO A 133 -13.85 -5.53 -2.21
C PRO A 133 -13.53 -5.30 -0.74
N ALA A 134 -13.46 -4.05 -0.32
CA ALA A 134 -13.14 -3.77 1.06
C ALA A 134 -14.23 -4.43 1.90
N PHE A 135 -13.87 -5.45 2.67
CA PHE A 135 -14.84 -6.15 3.52
C PHE A 135 -15.40 -5.12 4.49
N SER A 136 -16.65 -4.72 4.27
CA SER A 136 -17.34 -3.80 5.14
C SER A 136 -18.21 -4.60 6.09
N THR A 137 -17.79 -4.66 7.35
CA THR A 137 -18.62 -5.21 8.42
C THR A 137 -19.36 -4.06 9.09
N GLU A 138 -20.69 -4.12 9.11
CA GLU A 138 -21.49 -3.20 9.90
C GLU A 138 -21.66 -3.74 11.32
N VAL A 139 -21.43 -2.89 12.30
CA VAL A 139 -21.63 -3.19 13.72
C VAL A 139 -22.52 -2.14 14.37
N SER A 140 -23.28 -2.57 15.37
CA SER A 140 -24.22 -1.73 16.10
C SER A 140 -23.99 -1.85 17.59
N TYR A 141 -24.07 -0.72 18.30
CA TYR A 141 -23.90 -0.67 19.75
C TYR A 141 -25.05 0.11 20.39
N ASP A 142 -25.64 -0.43 21.45
CA ASP A 142 -26.62 0.28 22.28
C ASP A 142 -25.91 1.13 23.34
N LEU A 143 -26.08 2.45 23.24
CA LEU A 143 -25.46 3.40 24.16
C LEU A 143 -26.20 3.52 25.51
N SER A 144 -27.32 2.82 25.71
CA SER A 144 -28.02 2.76 26.99
C SER A 144 -27.32 1.86 28.01
N GLU A 145 -26.59 0.83 27.55
CA GLU A 145 -25.82 -0.07 28.42
C GLU A 145 -24.45 0.51 28.77
N THR A 146 -23.75 1.04 27.77
CA THR A 146 -22.39 1.56 27.92
C THR A 146 -22.09 2.64 26.89
N LYS A 147 -21.32 3.66 27.29
CA LYS A 147 -20.75 4.65 26.38
C LYS A 147 -19.41 4.22 25.80
N LYS A 148 -18.77 3.20 26.38
CA LYS A 148 -17.54 2.62 25.86
C LYS A 148 -17.88 1.54 24.86
N ILE A 149 -17.39 1.69 23.64
CA ILE A 149 -17.56 0.73 22.56
C ILE A 149 -16.18 0.32 22.05
N GLY A 150 -16.09 -0.90 21.54
CA GLY A 150 -14.87 -1.44 20.98
C GLY A 150 -15.15 -2.32 19.78
N TYR A 151 -14.31 -2.20 18.76
CA TYR A 151 -14.31 -3.07 17.60
C TYR A 151 -12.87 -3.40 17.21
N MET A 152 -12.55 -4.69 17.13
CA MET A 152 -11.17 -5.17 17.02
C MET A 152 -10.32 -4.56 18.16
N ASN A 153 -9.13 -4.02 17.85
CA ASN A 153 -8.23 -3.41 18.83
C ASN A 153 -8.56 -1.93 19.13
N CYS A 154 -9.57 -1.34 18.50
CA CYS A 154 -9.95 0.05 18.75
C CYS A 154 -11.02 0.13 19.84
N GLU A 155 -10.79 1.00 20.83
CA GLU A 155 -11.74 1.33 21.89
C GLU A 155 -11.97 2.84 21.97
N MET A 156 -13.22 3.23 22.11
CA MET A 156 -13.63 4.63 22.20
C MET A 156 -14.80 4.82 23.15
N GLU A 157 -14.82 5.97 23.80
CA GLU A 157 -15.95 6.44 24.61
C GLU A 157 -16.77 7.46 23.80
N ILE A 158 -18.06 7.18 23.63
CA ILE A 158 -18.99 8.07 22.94
C ILE A 158 -19.47 9.15 23.91
N LEU A 159 -19.16 10.39 23.59
CA LEU A 159 -19.55 11.56 24.36
C LEU A 159 -20.90 12.10 23.88
N GLU A 160 -21.10 12.13 22.57
CA GLU A 160 -22.32 12.63 21.92
C GLU A 160 -22.50 11.96 20.55
N ALA A 161 -23.73 11.71 20.13
CA ALA A 161 -24.03 11.09 18.84
C ALA A 161 -25.42 11.50 18.33
N THR A 162 -25.51 11.87 17.07
CA THR A 162 -26.75 12.20 16.33
C THR A 162 -26.81 11.38 15.04
N ASN A 163 -27.83 11.54 14.20
CA ASN A 163 -27.84 10.90 12.89
C ASN A 163 -26.72 11.39 11.94
N SER A 164 -26.06 12.53 12.23
CA SER A 164 -25.13 13.21 11.33
C SER A 164 -23.77 13.54 11.96
N TYR A 165 -23.63 13.39 13.27
CA TYR A 165 -22.43 13.79 14.01
C TYR A 165 -22.14 12.81 15.14
N ILE A 166 -20.85 12.64 15.44
CA ILE A 166 -20.38 11.90 16.61
C ILE A 166 -19.23 12.65 17.28
N LYS A 167 -19.29 12.72 18.61
CA LYS A 167 -18.21 13.18 19.48
C LYS A 167 -17.74 12.00 20.31
N TYR A 168 -16.44 11.75 20.30
CA TYR A 168 -15.87 10.61 21.00
C TYR A 168 -14.48 10.92 21.56
N LYS A 169 -14.06 10.09 22.51
CA LYS A 169 -12.70 10.04 23.02
C LYS A 169 -12.09 8.69 22.65
N VAL A 170 -10.95 8.70 21.98
CA VAL A 170 -10.19 7.46 21.71
C VAL A 170 -9.55 7.01 23.01
N ILE A 171 -9.80 5.76 23.40
CA ILE A 171 -9.18 5.10 24.56
C ILE A 171 -7.99 4.27 24.07
N LYS A 172 -8.19 3.49 23.01
CA LYS A 172 -7.20 2.62 22.39
C LYS A 172 -7.34 2.70 20.86
N ASN A 173 -6.23 2.89 20.14
CA ASN A 173 -6.25 2.85 18.68
C ASN A 173 -5.99 1.44 18.14
N PHE A 174 -6.17 1.22 16.83
CA PHE A 174 -6.01 -0.10 16.22
C PHE A 174 -4.61 -0.74 16.34
N ASN A 175 -3.58 0.08 16.51
CA ASN A 175 -2.17 -0.31 16.56
C ASN A 175 -1.60 -0.41 17.98
N ASP A 176 -2.40 -0.14 19.01
CA ASP A 176 -1.98 -0.17 20.43
C ASP A 176 -1.99 -1.59 21.04
#